data_AF-A0A7K2WEH5-F1
#
_entry.id   AF-A0A7K2WEH5-F1
#
_cell.length_a   1.000
_cell.length_b   1.000
_cell.length_c   1.000
_cell.angle_alpha   90.00
_cell.angle_beta   90.00
_cell.angle_gamma   90.00
#
_symmetry.space_group_name_H-M   'P 1'
#
loop_
_entity.id
_entity.type
_entity.pdbx_description
1 polymer ?
#
loop_
_entity_poly.entity_id
_entity_poly.type
_entity_poly.pdbx_seq_one_letter_code
_entity_poly.pdbx_strand_id
1 'polypeptide(L)'
;MLRLHMAKLLVKAREFGDESVADVAQRTGISRSTLHRLAAGTKQPSLATLWTLRDAYQLQLDTLVYDDPLTVRPAVVPRPRPAAAGAGRGRARR
;
A
#
# COMPACT_ATOMS: atom_id res chain seq x y z
N MET A 1 3.69 0.99 2.45
CA MET A 1 2.88 -0.25 2.54
C MET A 1 1.54 0.02 1.85
N LEU A 2 0.99 -0.98 1.16
CA LEU A 2 -0.26 -0.82 0.40
C LEU A 2 -1.46 -0.57 1.34
N ARG A 3 -2.21 0.51 1.10
CA ARG A 3 -3.43 0.86 1.83
C ARG A 3 -4.62 1.07 0.89
N LEU A 4 -5.82 0.96 1.45
CA LEU A 4 -7.10 1.15 0.74
C LEU A 4 -7.57 2.60 0.88
N HIS A 5 -7.93 3.25 -0.24
CA HIS A 5 -8.60 4.54 -0.26
C HIS A 5 -10.08 4.40 0.12
N MET A 6 -10.36 4.31 1.42
CA MET A 6 -11.74 4.15 1.91
C MET A 6 -12.67 5.29 1.49
N ALA A 7 -12.16 6.52 1.46
CA ALA A 7 -12.93 7.68 1.02
C ALA A 7 -13.36 7.56 -0.45
N LYS A 8 -12.45 7.19 -1.35
CA LYS A 8 -12.77 7.00 -2.78
C LYS A 8 -13.74 5.84 -2.99
N LEU A 9 -13.56 4.74 -2.25
CA LEU A 9 -14.49 3.62 -2.27
C LEU A 9 -15.90 4.08 -1.90
N LEU A 10 -16.07 4.83 -0.79
CA LEU A 10 -17.39 5.30 -0.35
C LEU A 10 -18.01 6.32 -1.29
N VAL A 11 -17.21 7.21 -1.89
CA VAL A 11 -17.71 8.13 -2.93
C VAL A 11 -18.29 7.33 -4.10
N LYS A 12 -17.57 6.31 -4.56
CA LYS A 12 -18.09 5.47 -5.64
C LYS A 12 -19.29 4.65 -5.20
N ALA A 13 -19.27 4.07 -4.00
CA ALA A 13 -20.35 3.25 -3.47
C ALA A 13 -21.68 4.02 -3.41
N ARG A 14 -21.63 5.33 -3.12
CA ARG A 14 -22.80 6.21 -3.17
C ARG A 14 -23.42 6.33 -4.56
N GLU A 15 -22.62 6.30 -5.62
CA GLU A 15 -23.14 6.27 -7.01
C GLU A 15 -23.94 4.99 -7.30
N PHE A 16 -23.69 3.92 -6.53
CA PHE A 16 -24.38 2.64 -6.61
C PHE A 16 -25.52 2.50 -5.59
N GLY A 17 -25.80 3.53 -4.78
CA GLY A 17 -26.86 3.54 -3.77
C GLY A 17 -26.44 3.08 -2.37
N ASP A 18 -25.14 2.89 -2.13
CA ASP A 18 -24.62 2.49 -0.82
C ASP A 18 -24.15 3.72 -0.03
N GLU A 19 -24.82 4.05 1.07
CA GLU A 19 -24.56 5.27 1.83
C GLU A 19 -23.52 5.07 2.95
N SER A 20 -23.34 3.83 3.39
CA SER A 20 -22.51 3.48 4.55
C SER A 20 -21.55 2.31 4.30
N VAL A 21 -20.56 2.16 5.19
CA VAL A 21 -19.65 1.00 5.20
C VAL A 21 -20.42 -0.32 5.43
N ALA A 22 -21.59 -0.26 6.06
CA ALA A 22 -22.44 -1.42 6.26
C ALA A 22 -23.06 -1.89 4.94
N ASP A 23 -23.51 -0.97 4.10
CA ASP A 23 -24.07 -1.27 2.78
C ASP A 23 -22.98 -1.85 1.88
N VAL A 24 -21.77 -1.27 1.95
CA VAL A 24 -20.60 -1.81 1.24
C VAL A 24 -20.32 -3.24 1.69
N ALA A 25 -20.31 -3.49 3.00
CA ALA A 25 -20.10 -4.83 3.55
C ALA A 25 -21.15 -5.84 3.05
N GLN A 26 -22.41 -5.41 2.97
CA GLN A 26 -23.51 -6.23 2.50
C GLN A 26 -23.39 -6.55 1.00
N ARG A 27 -23.09 -5.56 0.16
CA ARG A 27 -22.92 -5.75 -1.29
C ARG A 27 -21.72 -6.64 -1.62
N THR A 28 -20.59 -6.42 -0.95
CA THR A 28 -19.33 -7.09 -1.29
C THR A 28 -19.14 -8.41 -0.54
N GLY A 29 -19.98 -8.72 0.44
CA GLY A 29 -19.80 -9.87 1.33
C GLY A 29 -18.57 -9.76 2.25
N ILE A 30 -17.95 -8.57 2.36
CA ILE A 30 -16.78 -8.35 3.22
C ILE A 30 -17.28 -7.86 4.57
N SER A 31 -16.85 -8.46 5.67
CA SER A 31 -17.32 -8.05 7.00
C SER A 31 -16.96 -6.58 7.33
N ARG A 32 -17.86 -5.88 8.01
CA ARG A 32 -17.63 -4.49 8.49
C ARG A 32 -16.33 -4.34 9.27
N SER A 33 -16.02 -5.29 10.15
CA SER A 33 -14.77 -5.30 10.92
C SER A 33 -13.53 -5.41 10.03
N THR A 34 -13.61 -6.15 8.92
CA THR A 34 -12.53 -6.22 7.93
C THR A 34 -12.38 -4.89 7.21
N LEU A 35 -13.47 -4.28 6.73
CA LEU A 35 -13.44 -2.97 6.07
C LEU A 35 -12.87 -1.87 6.99
N HIS A 36 -13.26 -1.84 8.26
CA HIS A 36 -12.71 -0.90 9.23
C HIS A 36 -11.20 -1.08 9.45
N ARG A 37 -10.71 -2.33 9.53
CA ARG A 37 -9.28 -2.61 9.67
C ARG A 37 -8.48 -2.23 8.42
N LEU A 38 -9.05 -2.42 7.23
CA LEU A 38 -8.47 -1.98 5.96
C LEU A 38 -8.40 -0.45 5.90
N ALA A 39 -9.47 0.23 6.30
CA ALA A 39 -9.53 1.70 6.35
C ALA A 39 -8.55 2.30 7.37
N ALA A 40 -8.42 1.67 8.55
CA ALA A 40 -7.43 2.06 9.56
C ALA A 40 -5.98 1.69 9.15
N GLY A 41 -5.81 0.95 8.06
CA GLY A 41 -4.51 0.47 7.59
C GLY A 41 -3.80 -0.46 8.57
N THR A 42 -4.55 -1.13 9.45
CA THR A 42 -4.05 -2.17 10.38
C THR A 42 -4.02 -3.55 9.73
N LYS A 43 -4.71 -3.71 8.59
CA LYS A 43 -4.67 -4.89 7.74
C LYS A 43 -4.35 -4.46 6.32
N GLN A 44 -3.47 -5.22 5.65
CA GLN A 44 -3.26 -5.04 4.21
C GLN A 44 -4.43 -5.66 3.43
N PRO A 45 -4.94 -4.97 2.39
CA PRO A 45 -5.95 -5.55 1.51
C PRO A 45 -5.36 -6.74 0.77
N SER A 46 -6.07 -7.88 0.80
CA SER A 46 -5.68 -9.04 0.00
C SER A 46 -6.06 -8.81 -1.46
N LEU A 47 -5.39 -9.53 -2.35
CA LEU A 47 -5.70 -9.53 -3.77
C LEU A 47 -7.19 -9.84 -4.02
N ALA A 48 -7.71 -10.87 -3.36
CA ALA A 48 -9.13 -11.24 -3.45
C ALA A 48 -10.05 -10.09 -3.02
N THR A 49 -9.77 -9.42 -1.89
CA THR A 49 -10.56 -8.26 -1.44
C THR A 49 -10.56 -7.13 -2.48
N LEU A 50 -9.41 -6.84 -3.09
CA LEU A 50 -9.31 -5.79 -4.09
C LEU A 50 -10.13 -6.10 -5.33
N TRP A 51 -10.10 -7.35 -5.82
CA TRP A 51 -10.94 -7.79 -6.94
C TRP A 51 -12.43 -7.70 -6.61
N THR A 52 -12.83 -8.13 -5.41
CA THR A 52 -14.24 -8.04 -4.98
C THR A 52 -14.73 -6.59 -4.97
N LEU A 53 -13.92 -5.65 -4.45
CA LEU A 53 -14.28 -4.22 -4.45
C LEU A 53 -14.30 -3.63 -5.87
N ARG A 54 -13.35 -4.04 -6.70
CA ARG A 54 -13.26 -3.65 -8.11
C ARG A 54 -14.52 -4.05 -8.87
N ASP A 55 -14.92 -5.31 -8.75
CA ASP A 55 -16.03 -5.87 -9.51
C ASP A 55 -17.38 -5.35 -8.99
N ALA A 56 -17.52 -5.11 -7.68
CA ALA A 56 -18.74 -4.58 -7.07
C ALA A 56 -19.03 -3.11 -7.44
N TYR A 57 -18.00 -2.27 -7.60
CA TYR A 57 -18.14 -0.83 -7.85
C TYR A 57 -17.54 -0.35 -9.17
N GLN A 58 -17.13 -1.29 -10.03
CA GLN A 58 -16.51 -1.00 -11.34
C GLN A 58 -15.35 0.01 -11.26
N LEU A 59 -14.54 -0.10 -10.21
CA LEU A 59 -13.40 0.78 -9.96
C LEU A 59 -12.14 0.25 -10.64
N GLN A 60 -11.17 1.12 -10.90
CA GLN A 60 -9.82 0.69 -11.23
C GLN A 60 -9.00 0.45 -9.95
N LEU A 61 -8.05 -0.50 -10.00
CA LEU A 61 -7.27 -0.88 -8.82
C LEU A 61 -6.38 0.25 -8.31
N ASP A 62 -5.77 1.02 -9.21
CA ASP A 62 -4.99 2.23 -8.94
C ASP A 62 -5.78 3.31 -8.17
N THR A 63 -7.10 3.34 -8.34
CA THR A 63 -8.00 4.25 -7.63
C THR A 63 -8.30 3.75 -6.22
N LEU A 64 -8.33 2.43 -6.03
CA LEU A 64 -8.60 1.77 -4.75
C LEU A 64 -7.40 1.75 -3.82
N VAL A 65 -6.18 1.66 -4.35
CA VAL A 65 -4.98 1.48 -3.52
C VAL A 65 -3.99 2.63 -3.65
N TYR A 66 -3.22 2.85 -2.59
CA TYR A 66 -2.06 3.73 -2.63
C TYR A 66 -0.93 3.19 -1.77
N ASP A 67 0.30 3.58 -2.10
CA ASP A 67 1.42 3.39 -1.20
C ASP A 67 1.39 4.48 -0.14
N ASP A 68 1.25 4.10 1.13
CA ASP A 68 1.25 5.07 2.21
C ASP A 68 2.70 5.52 2.53
N PRO A 69 3.07 6.79 2.22
CA PRO A 69 4.41 7.30 2.44
C PRO A 69 4.81 7.31 3.92
N LEU A 70 3.84 7.32 4.86
CA LEU A 70 4.10 7.27 6.31
C LEU A 70 4.53 5.88 6.78
N THR A 71 4.36 4.85 5.94
CA THR A 71 4.77 3.46 6.23
C THR A 71 5.96 3.00 5.40
N VAL A 72 6.49 3.86 4.52
CA VAL A 72 7.74 3.59 3.80
C VAL A 72 8.87 3.68 4.81
N ARG A 73 9.46 2.54 5.18
CA ARG A 73 10.78 2.56 5.84
C ARG A 73 11.72 3.27 4.86
N PRO A 74 12.47 4.31 5.26
CA PRO A 74 13.40 4.96 4.35
C PRO A 74 14.30 3.88 3.78
N ALA A 75 14.31 3.76 2.45
CA ALA A 75 15.17 2.81 1.76
C ALA A 75 16.59 3.09 2.25
N VAL A 76 17.22 2.08 2.86
CA VAL A 76 18.63 2.18 3.24
C VAL A 76 19.40 2.32 1.94
N VAL A 77 19.76 3.56 1.59
CA VAL A 77 20.67 3.83 0.48
C VAL A 77 21.99 3.17 0.87
N PRO A 78 22.44 2.12 0.15
CA PRO A 78 23.73 1.51 0.46
C PRO A 78 24.79 2.57 0.29
N ARG A 79 25.49 2.92 1.39
CA ARG A 79 26.62 3.84 1.33
C ARG A 79 27.64 3.25 0.35
N PRO A 80 28.21 4.03 -0.58
CA PRO A 80 29.25 3.53 -1.46
C PRO A 80 30.36 2.96 -0.58
N ARG A 81 30.70 1.68 -0.81
CA ARG A 81 31.85 1.06 -0.15
C ARG A 81 33.07 1.91 -0.51
N PRO A 82 33.88 2.36 0.46
CA PRO A 82 35.10 3.07 0.14
C PRO A 82 35.96 2.17 -0.74
N ALA A 83 36.31 2.66 -1.94
CA ALA A 83 37.22 1.99 -2.83
C ALA A 83 38.50 1.69 -2.06
N ALA A 84 38.93 0.42 -2.08
CA ALA A 84 40.15 -0.01 -1.41
C ALA A 84 41.30 0.89 -1.85
N ALA A 85 41.78 1.74 -0.94
CA ALA A 85 42.95 2.57 -1.16
C ALA A 85 44.13 1.65 -1.48
N GLY A 86 44.66 1.80 -2.69
CA GLY A 86 45.76 0.99 -3.19
C GLY A 86 46.95 1.02 -2.26
N ALA A 87 47.39 -0.17 -1.85
CA ALA A 87 48.65 -0.37 -1.16
C ALA A 87 49.81 -0.06 -2.12
N GLY A 88 50.23 1.22 -2.15
CA GLY A 88 51.47 1.65 -2.77
C GLY A 88 52.67 1.24 -1.92
N ARG A 89 53.22 0.05 -2.19
CA ARG A 89 54.55 -0.37 -1.70
C ARG A 89 55.62 0.45 -2.42
N GLY A 90 56.06 1.55 -1.81
CA GLY A 90 57.27 2.27 -2.20
C GLY A 90 58.46 1.88 -1.30
N ARG A 91 59.24 0.89 -1.72
CA ARG A 91 60.57 0.61 -1.17
C ARG A 91 61.60 1.58 -1.78
N ALA A 92 62.33 2.30 -0.95
CA ALA A 92 63.70 2.78 -1.18
C ALA A 92 64.24 3.12 0.24
N ARG A 93 65.07 2.34 0.93
CA ARG A 93 66.43 1.85 0.66
C ARG A 93 67.40 2.91 0.11
N ARG A 94 68.26 3.33 1.05
CA ARG A 94 69.60 3.93 0.95
C ARG A 94 69.68 5.43 0.76
#